data_AF-A0AAV1CGA6-F1
#
_entry.id   AF-A0AAV1CGA6-F1
#
_cell.length_a   1.000
_cell.length_b   1.000
_cell.length_c   1.000
_cell.angle_alpha   90.00
_cell.angle_beta   90.00
_cell.angle_gamma   90.00
#
_symmetry.space_group_name_H-M   'P 1'
#
loop_
_entity.id
_entity.type
_entity.pdbx_description
1 polymer ?
#
loop_
_entity_poly.entity_id
_entity_poly.type
_entity_poly.pdbx_seq_one_letter_code
_entity_poly.pdbx_strand_id
1 'polypeptide(L)'
;MADMKFTYVISCQLYGIHKRSGDPRAQDILRLMITYPSLRVAYIDEVEEPSKDRSKKVNQKDLPSWVKRKPENQNHAIIFTRGEGLQTIDMNQDSYMEEALKMRNLLQEFLKRHDGVRYPSILGLREHIFTGSVSSLTWFMSNQETSFVTIGERLLANPLKARFHYGHPDVFDRLFHLTRGGVNKASKIINLSEDIFAGFNSTLREGNVTHHEYIQVGKGRDVGLNQISLLKLKLLMEMASKR
;
A
#
# COMPACT_ATOMS: atom_id res chain seq x y z
N MET A 1 7.30 -24.26 5.61
CA MET A 1 6.07 -24.32 4.76
C MET A 1 5.46 -22.94 4.52
N ALA A 2 5.43 -22.02 5.49
CA ALA A 2 4.90 -20.66 5.30
C ALA A 2 5.69 -19.85 4.26
N ASP A 3 7.03 -19.93 4.27
CA ASP A 3 7.91 -19.19 3.33
C ASP A 3 7.78 -19.63 1.87
N MET A 4 7.14 -20.77 1.59
CA MET A 4 6.79 -21.18 0.22
C MET A 4 5.48 -20.55 -0.26
N LYS A 5 4.60 -20.14 0.67
CA LYS A 5 3.26 -19.62 0.37
C LYS A 5 3.21 -18.10 0.42
N PHE A 6 3.97 -17.48 1.30
CA PHE A 6 4.02 -16.04 1.48
C PHE A 6 5.43 -15.53 1.21
N THR A 7 5.53 -14.42 0.49
CA THR A 7 6.79 -13.71 0.26
C THR A 7 6.66 -12.31 0.81
N TYR A 8 7.52 -11.96 1.77
CA TYR A 8 7.57 -10.62 2.36
C TYR A 8 8.70 -9.82 1.74
N VAL A 9 8.35 -8.74 1.07
CA VAL A 9 9.30 -7.79 0.46
C VAL A 9 9.07 -6.42 1.07
N ILE A 10 10.11 -5.87 1.69
CA ILE A 10 10.14 -4.49 2.18
C ILE A 10 10.87 -3.64 1.15
N SER A 11 10.26 -2.54 0.71
CA SER A 11 11.00 -1.54 -0.08
C SER A 11 11.73 -0.58 0.86
N CYS A 12 13.05 -0.49 0.71
CA CYS A 12 13.85 0.56 1.33
C CYS A 12 14.91 1.02 0.32
N GLN A 13 14.52 1.85 -0.65
CA GLN A 13 15.42 2.31 -1.71
C GLN A 13 16.71 2.97 -1.19
N LEU A 14 16.65 3.64 -0.04
CA LEU A 14 17.80 4.33 0.56
C LEU A 14 18.78 3.40 1.29
N TYR A 15 18.49 2.10 1.43
CA TYR A 15 19.33 1.18 2.19
C TYR A 15 20.77 1.10 1.66
N GLY A 16 20.98 1.09 0.33
CA GLY A 16 22.32 1.07 -0.27
C GLY A 16 23.16 2.29 0.13
N ILE A 17 22.53 3.47 0.18
CA ILE A 17 23.18 4.71 0.62
C ILE A 17 23.47 4.65 2.12
N HIS A 18 22.49 4.27 2.95
CA HIS A 18 22.67 4.15 4.40
C HIS A 18 23.81 3.18 4.75
N LYS A 19 23.94 2.08 4.01
CA LYS A 19 25.02 1.09 4.16
C LYS A 19 26.39 1.72 3.86
N ARG A 20 26.52 2.52 2.80
CA ARG A 20 27.77 3.20 2.44
C ARG A 20 28.14 4.32 3.40
N SER A 21 27.16 5.05 3.92
CA SER A 21 27.39 6.16 4.85
C SER A 21 27.60 5.73 6.30
N GLY A 22 27.52 4.43 6.61
CA GLY A 22 27.59 3.92 7.98
C GLY A 22 26.44 4.38 8.86
N ASP A 23 25.26 4.63 8.28
CA ASP A 23 24.08 5.08 9.02
C ASP A 23 23.56 3.94 9.93
N PRO A 24 23.25 4.20 11.22
CA PRO A 24 22.72 3.19 12.14
C PRO A 24 21.50 2.43 11.60
N ARG A 25 20.65 3.09 10.80
CA ARG A 25 19.47 2.47 10.18
C ARG A 25 19.83 1.32 9.23
N ALA A 26 21.00 1.36 8.60
CA ALA A 26 21.47 0.23 7.80
C ALA A 26 21.79 -0.99 8.65
N GLN A 27 22.30 -0.78 9.86
CA GLN A 27 22.57 -1.87 10.80
C GLN A 27 21.26 -2.51 11.28
N ASP A 28 20.23 -1.70 11.54
CA ASP A 28 18.91 -2.21 11.92
C ASP A 28 18.25 -3.03 10.80
N ILE A 29 18.32 -2.55 9.55
CA ILE A 29 17.81 -3.29 8.38
C ILE A 29 18.61 -4.59 8.18
N LEU A 30 19.93 -4.56 8.32
CA LEU A 30 20.76 -5.76 8.24
C LEU A 30 20.38 -6.77 9.33
N ARG A 31 20.17 -6.30 10.56
CA ARG A 31 19.72 -7.14 11.67
C ARG A 31 18.36 -7.78 11.37
N LEU A 32 17.41 -7.05 10.77
CA LEU A 32 16.13 -7.60 10.35
C LEU A 32 16.29 -8.71 9.32
N MET A 33 17.13 -8.52 8.30
CA MET A 33 17.40 -9.52 7.26
C MET A 33 18.08 -10.79 7.84
N ILE A 34 18.96 -10.64 8.83
CA ILE A 34 19.59 -11.78 9.52
C ILE A 34 18.58 -12.52 10.40
N THR A 35 17.74 -11.76 11.12
CA THR A 35 16.76 -12.32 12.07
C THR A 35 15.64 -13.06 11.34
N TYR A 36 15.23 -12.57 10.17
CA TYR A 36 14.17 -13.15 9.35
C TYR A 36 14.69 -13.52 7.95
N PRO A 37 15.24 -14.73 7.77
CA PRO A 37 15.89 -15.12 6.51
C PRO A 37 14.95 -15.13 5.28
N SER A 38 13.64 -15.25 5.48
CA SER A 38 12.64 -15.19 4.40
C SER A 38 12.24 -13.75 4.02
N LEU A 39 12.60 -12.76 4.83
CA LEU A 39 12.37 -11.35 4.57
C LEU A 39 13.33 -10.85 3.49
N ARG A 40 12.79 -10.17 2.48
CA ARG A 40 13.59 -9.56 1.41
C ARG A 40 13.50 -8.04 1.51
N VAL A 41 14.62 -7.36 1.28
CA VAL A 41 14.67 -5.91 1.20
C VAL A 41 14.99 -5.52 -0.24
N ALA A 42 14.07 -4.83 -0.89
CA ALA A 42 14.28 -4.24 -2.21
C ALA A 42 14.89 -2.84 -2.02
N TYR A 43 16.10 -2.64 -2.52
CA TYR A 43 16.80 -1.35 -2.42
C TYR A 43 17.61 -1.05 -3.68
N ILE A 44 18.00 0.22 -3.84
CA ILE A 44 18.84 0.66 -4.95
C ILE A 44 20.29 0.68 -4.46
N ASP A 45 21.15 -0.07 -5.13
CA ASP A 45 22.59 -0.05 -4.90
C ASP A 45 23.28 0.53 -6.13
N GLU A 46 23.71 1.79 -6.03
CA GLU A 46 24.57 2.39 -7.05
C GLU A 46 25.97 1.78 -6.89
N VAL A 47 26.32 0.86 -7.80
CA VAL A 47 27.69 0.39 -7.98
C VAL A 47 28.37 1.39 -8.91
N GLU A 48 29.40 2.10 -8.45
CA GLU A 48 30.28 2.83 -9.37
C GLU A 48 30.97 1.80 -10.26
N GLU A 49 30.52 1.62 -11.50
CA GLU A 49 31.40 1.05 -12.51
C GLU A 49 32.59 2.00 -12.69
N PRO A 50 33.83 1.51 -12.76
CA PRO A 50 35.00 2.33 -13.05
C PRO A 50 34.98 2.68 -14.55
N SER A 51 34.00 3.47 -14.99
CA SER A 51 34.01 4.07 -16.31
C SER A 51 35.07 5.16 -16.32
N LYS A 52 35.95 5.12 -17.32
CA LYS A 52 37.06 6.04 -17.53
C LYS A 52 36.61 7.47 -17.95
N ASP A 53 35.35 7.81 -17.77
CA ASP A 53 34.80 9.12 -18.12
C ASP A 53 34.34 9.88 -16.87
N ARG A 54 35.25 10.70 -16.32
CA ARG A 54 35.04 11.54 -15.13
C ARG A 54 34.13 12.75 -15.39
N SER A 55 33.01 12.61 -16.10
CA SER A 55 32.16 13.76 -16.46
C SER A 55 30.69 13.69 -16.01
N LYS A 56 30.23 12.63 -15.34
CA LYS A 56 28.90 12.62 -14.69
C LYS A 56 28.90 11.88 -13.37
N LYS A 57 29.40 12.53 -12.30
CA LYS A 57 29.01 12.17 -10.94
C LYS A 57 27.52 12.54 -10.79
N VAL A 58 26.64 11.55 -10.84
CA VAL A 58 25.26 11.72 -10.38
C VAL A 58 25.37 12.01 -8.89
N ASN A 59 25.12 13.25 -8.49
CA ASN A 59 25.31 13.67 -7.12
C ASN A 59 24.17 13.11 -6.27
N GLN A 60 24.47 12.91 -4.99
CA GLN A 60 23.63 12.51 -3.86
C GLN A 60 22.24 13.20 -3.75
N LYS A 61 21.98 14.24 -4.55
CA LYS A 61 20.76 15.07 -4.65
C LYS A 61 19.87 14.75 -5.86
N ASP A 62 20.32 13.92 -6.80
CA ASP A 62 19.72 13.87 -8.14
C ASP A 62 18.70 12.75 -8.35
N LEU A 63 18.52 11.84 -7.39
CA LEU A 63 17.32 10.99 -7.36
C LEU A 63 16.10 11.90 -7.13
N PRO A 64 15.22 12.08 -8.13
CA PRO A 64 14.17 13.06 -8.01
C PRO A 64 13.29 12.77 -6.79
N SER A 65 12.81 13.82 -6.10
CA SER A 65 11.97 13.70 -4.89
C SER A 65 10.78 12.74 -5.03
N TRP A 66 10.29 12.50 -6.26
CA TRP A 66 9.21 11.56 -6.54
C TRP A 66 9.61 10.09 -6.48
N VAL A 67 10.89 9.76 -6.73
CA VAL A 67 11.42 8.40 -6.58
C VAL A 67 11.35 7.93 -5.11
N LYS A 68 11.35 8.88 -4.15
CA LYS A 68 11.33 8.60 -2.70
C LYS A 68 9.93 8.43 -2.10
N ARG A 69 8.87 8.34 -2.92
CA ARG A 69 7.48 8.31 -2.44
C ARG A 69 6.92 6.88 -2.37
N LYS A 70 5.87 6.70 -1.56
CA LYS A 70 5.15 5.43 -1.38
C LYS A 70 4.85 4.68 -2.71
N PRO A 71 4.41 5.32 -3.80
CA PRO A 71 4.09 4.64 -5.05
C PRO A 71 5.30 3.98 -5.70
N GLU A 72 6.43 4.70 -5.73
CA GLU A 72 7.64 4.20 -6.36
C GLU A 72 8.24 3.07 -5.53
N ASN A 73 8.18 3.18 -4.21
CA ASN A 73 8.58 2.10 -3.31
C ASN A 73 7.76 0.82 -3.56
N GLN A 74 6.44 0.95 -3.72
CA GLN A 74 5.59 -0.20 -3.99
C GLN A 74 5.88 -0.77 -5.38
N ASN A 75 5.92 0.05 -6.43
CA ASN A 75 6.21 -0.41 -7.80
C ASN A 75 7.58 -1.07 -7.91
N HIS A 76 8.60 -0.50 -7.27
CA HIS A 76 9.95 -1.06 -7.20
C HIS A 76 9.97 -2.43 -6.49
N ALA A 77 9.21 -2.61 -5.40
CA ALA A 77 9.19 -3.89 -4.68
C ALA A 77 8.43 -5.00 -5.42
N ILE A 78 7.40 -4.66 -6.20
CA ILE A 78 6.48 -5.66 -6.81
C ILE A 78 7.19 -6.63 -7.76
N ILE A 79 8.27 -6.20 -8.44
CA ILE A 79 9.03 -7.09 -9.33
C ILE A 79 9.71 -8.24 -8.55
N PHE A 80 9.98 -8.04 -7.26
CA PHE A 80 10.63 -9.01 -6.39
C PHE A 80 9.65 -9.93 -5.63
N THR A 81 8.33 -9.67 -5.74
CA THR A 81 7.31 -10.51 -5.10
C THR A 81 7.05 -11.80 -5.89
N ARG A 82 6.34 -12.75 -5.30
CA ARG A 82 5.89 -14.01 -5.94
C ARG A 82 4.45 -14.32 -5.53
N GLY A 83 3.80 -15.23 -6.26
CA GLY A 83 2.40 -15.60 -6.05
C GLY A 83 1.41 -14.83 -6.92
N GLU A 84 0.13 -15.16 -6.78
CA GLU A 84 -1.00 -14.62 -7.56
C GLU A 84 -1.66 -13.42 -6.88
N GLY A 85 -1.72 -13.43 -5.55
CA GLY A 85 -2.19 -12.30 -4.74
C GLY A 85 -1.03 -11.37 -4.36
N LEU A 86 -1.27 -10.07 -4.42
CA LEU A 86 -0.33 -9.04 -3.97
C LEU A 86 -1.03 -8.16 -2.94
N GLN A 87 -0.45 -7.98 -1.77
CA GLN A 87 -0.96 -7.06 -0.75
C GLN A 87 0.10 -6.00 -0.46
N THR A 88 -0.32 -4.74 -0.37
CA THR A 88 0.55 -3.63 0.03
C THR A 88 0.13 -3.18 1.42
N ILE A 89 1.07 -3.23 2.37
CA ILE A 89 0.86 -2.87 3.78
C ILE A 89 1.76 -1.69 4.10
N ASP A 90 1.17 -0.63 4.67
CA ASP A 90 1.92 0.51 5.17
C ASP A 90 2.67 0.13 6.47
N MET A 91 3.78 0.82 6.78
CA MET A 91 4.59 0.50 7.97
C MET A 91 3.84 0.65 9.30
N ASN A 92 2.73 1.39 9.32
CA ASN A 92 1.87 1.57 10.49
C ASN A 92 0.65 0.64 10.46
N GLN A 93 0.59 -0.31 9.54
CA GLN A 93 -0.46 -1.32 9.46
C GLN A 93 0.10 -2.68 9.88
N ASP A 94 -0.72 -3.44 10.61
CA ASP A 94 -0.39 -4.82 10.97
C ASP A 94 -1.67 -5.66 11.12
N SER A 95 -1.55 -6.96 10.92
CA SER A 95 -2.67 -7.90 11.06
C SER A 95 -2.48 -8.75 12.30
N TYR A 96 -3.56 -8.97 13.05
CA TYR A 96 -3.56 -9.98 14.10
C TYR A 96 -3.30 -11.36 13.50
N MET A 97 -2.69 -12.26 14.28
CA MET A 97 -2.32 -13.60 13.83
C MET A 97 -3.54 -14.39 13.31
N GLU A 98 -4.70 -14.19 13.93
CA GLU A 98 -5.96 -14.84 13.59
C GLU A 98 -6.48 -14.40 12.21
N GLU A 99 -6.19 -13.16 11.79
CA GLU A 99 -6.58 -12.63 10.48
C GLU A 99 -5.77 -13.32 9.37
N ALA A 100 -4.51 -13.68 9.63
CA ALA A 100 -3.67 -14.41 8.68
C ALA A 100 -4.27 -15.78 8.31
N LEU A 101 -4.98 -16.45 9.23
CA LEU A 101 -5.66 -17.72 8.96
C LEU A 101 -6.82 -17.57 7.97
N LYS A 102 -7.42 -16.38 7.89
CA LYS A 102 -8.55 -16.07 6.99
C LYS A 102 -8.09 -15.72 5.58
N MET A 103 -6.80 -15.40 5.38
CA MET A 103 -6.24 -15.01 4.08
C MET A 103 -6.50 -16.06 2.99
N ARG A 104 -6.50 -17.35 3.34
CA ARG A 104 -6.87 -18.43 2.39
C ARG A 104 -8.28 -18.27 1.84
N ASN A 105 -9.24 -17.90 2.69
CA ASN A 105 -10.64 -17.73 2.28
C ASN A 105 -10.78 -16.47 1.43
N LEU A 106 -10.08 -15.39 1.82
CA LEU A 106 -10.04 -14.15 1.07
C LEU A 106 -9.52 -14.38 -0.35
N LEU A 107 -8.39 -15.05 -0.53
CA LEU A 107 -7.82 -15.29 -1.86
C LEU A 107 -8.74 -16.09 -2.79
N GLN A 108 -9.66 -16.90 -2.26
CA GLN A 108 -10.66 -17.60 -3.08
C GLN A 108 -11.74 -16.67 -3.65
N GLU A 109 -11.91 -15.46 -3.11
CA GLU A 109 -12.88 -14.50 -3.63
C GLU A 109 -12.50 -14.00 -5.03
N PHE A 110 -11.20 -14.01 -5.39
CA PHE A 110 -10.76 -13.78 -6.77
C PHE A 110 -11.38 -14.77 -7.77
N LEU A 111 -11.74 -15.97 -7.32
CA LEU A 111 -12.31 -17.04 -8.13
C LEU A 111 -13.85 -17.04 -8.13
N LYS A 112 -14.50 -16.05 -7.52
CA LYS A 112 -15.97 -15.95 -7.46
C LYS A 112 -16.46 -14.69 -8.15
N ARG A 113 -17.55 -14.82 -8.91
CA ARG A 113 -18.23 -13.66 -9.53
C ARG A 113 -19.28 -13.11 -8.58
N HIS A 114 -18.90 -12.11 -7.78
CA HIS A 114 -19.80 -11.51 -6.78
C HIS A 114 -20.96 -10.71 -7.39
N ASP A 115 -20.81 -10.24 -8.62
CA ASP A 115 -21.85 -9.57 -9.42
C ASP A 115 -22.48 -10.50 -10.47
N GLY A 116 -22.07 -11.78 -10.50
CA GLY A 116 -22.47 -12.75 -11.53
C GLY A 116 -21.73 -12.60 -12.87
N VAL A 117 -20.96 -11.53 -13.09
CA VAL A 117 -20.39 -11.17 -14.39
C VAL A 117 -18.87 -11.22 -14.37
N ARG A 118 -18.21 -10.58 -13.40
CA ARG A 118 -16.78 -10.30 -13.39
C ARG A 118 -16.08 -10.90 -12.17
N TYR A 119 -14.90 -11.45 -12.41
CA TYR A 119 -13.99 -11.81 -11.32
C TYR A 119 -13.39 -10.53 -10.70
N PRO A 120 -13.21 -10.49 -9.37
CA PRO A 120 -12.53 -9.38 -8.74
C PRO A 120 -11.09 -9.24 -9.24
N SER A 121 -10.64 -8.02 -9.38
CA SER A 121 -9.23 -7.66 -9.57
C SER A 121 -8.64 -7.10 -8.28
N ILE A 122 -9.48 -6.59 -7.38
CA ILE A 122 -9.11 -6.07 -6.06
C ILE A 122 -10.11 -6.57 -5.03
N LEU A 123 -9.59 -7.17 -3.95
CA LEU A 123 -10.36 -7.57 -2.77
C LEU A 123 -10.16 -6.53 -1.68
N GLY A 124 -11.21 -5.77 -1.43
CA GLY A 124 -11.25 -4.74 -0.41
C GLY A 124 -11.31 -5.30 0.99
N LEU A 125 -10.48 -4.76 1.89
CA LEU A 125 -10.49 -5.16 3.29
C LEU A 125 -10.94 -4.06 4.23
N ARG A 126 -11.52 -4.48 5.36
CA ARG A 126 -11.81 -3.57 6.46
C ARG A 126 -10.52 -3.15 7.16
N GLU A 127 -10.41 -1.87 7.45
CA GLU A 127 -9.34 -1.30 8.28
C GLU A 127 -9.88 -1.02 9.69
N HIS A 128 -9.07 -1.31 10.72
CA HIS A 128 -9.40 -1.06 12.13
C HIS A 128 -8.37 -0.14 12.78
N ILE A 129 -8.82 1.01 13.28
CA ILE A 129 -7.93 1.99 13.93
C ILE A 129 -7.76 1.63 15.40
N PHE A 130 -6.65 0.98 15.73
CA PHE A 130 -6.42 0.49 17.10
C PHE A 130 -6.03 1.60 18.09
N THR A 131 -5.64 2.78 17.61
CA THR A 131 -5.38 3.94 18.49
C THR A 131 -6.66 4.61 18.98
N GLY A 132 -7.85 4.16 18.53
CA GLY A 132 -9.18 4.67 18.89
C GLY A 132 -9.44 4.89 20.38
N SER A 133 -8.85 4.06 21.25
CA SER A 133 -9.09 4.08 22.71
C SER A 133 -8.26 5.10 23.48
N VAL A 134 -7.32 5.80 22.83
CA VAL A 134 -6.37 6.70 23.51
C VAL A 134 -7.03 7.97 24.05
N SER A 135 -8.07 8.49 23.40
CA SER A 135 -8.82 9.67 23.86
C SER A 135 -10.22 9.73 23.25
N SER A 136 -11.11 10.56 23.80
CA SER A 136 -12.44 10.81 23.22
C SER A 136 -12.37 11.40 21.81
N LEU A 137 -11.41 12.29 21.53
CA LEU A 137 -11.20 12.87 20.20
C LEU A 137 -10.74 11.79 19.21
N THR A 138 -9.81 10.95 19.64
CA THR A 138 -9.33 9.80 18.86
C THR A 138 -10.45 8.81 18.57
N TRP A 139 -11.34 8.59 19.54
CA TRP A 139 -12.50 7.74 19.40
C TRP A 139 -13.45 8.26 18.31
N PHE A 140 -13.74 9.56 18.28
CA PHE A 140 -14.54 10.17 17.20
C PHE A 140 -13.86 10.03 15.83
N MET A 141 -12.56 10.26 15.74
CA MET A 141 -11.82 10.11 14.48
C MET A 141 -11.81 8.66 14.00
N SER A 142 -11.58 7.71 14.91
CA SER A 142 -11.64 6.28 14.61
C SER A 142 -13.03 5.87 14.11
N ASN A 143 -14.10 6.41 14.69
CA ASN A 143 -15.47 6.16 14.23
C ASN A 143 -15.74 6.77 12.85
N GLN A 144 -15.22 7.98 12.57
CA GLN A 144 -15.32 8.61 11.27
C GLN A 144 -14.61 7.77 10.19
N GLU A 145 -13.37 7.33 10.46
CA GLU A 145 -12.64 6.45 9.55
C GLU A 145 -13.37 5.11 9.38
N THR A 146 -13.78 4.46 10.47
CA THR A 146 -14.56 3.21 10.42
C THR A 146 -15.81 3.34 9.55
N SER A 147 -16.54 4.46 9.66
CA SER A 147 -17.72 4.73 8.83
C SER A 147 -17.37 4.80 7.34
N PHE A 148 -16.26 5.45 6.99
CA PHE A 148 -15.79 5.51 5.61
C PHE A 148 -15.30 4.14 5.11
N VAL A 149 -14.32 3.55 5.78
CA VAL A 149 -13.61 2.32 5.37
C VAL A 149 -14.43 1.05 5.46
N THR A 150 -15.61 1.11 6.09
CA THR A 150 -16.53 -0.03 6.24
C THR A 150 -17.86 0.26 5.57
N ILE A 151 -18.66 1.20 6.10
CA ILE A 151 -20.02 1.43 5.61
C ILE A 151 -20.00 2.06 4.21
N GLY A 152 -19.17 3.08 4.02
CA GLY A 152 -18.99 3.74 2.72
C GLY A 152 -18.47 2.76 1.68
N GLU A 153 -17.38 2.06 1.98
CA GLU A 153 -16.77 1.06 1.09
C GLU A 153 -17.73 -0.08 0.74
N ARG A 154 -18.55 -0.54 1.69
CA ARG A 154 -19.60 -1.56 1.44
C ARG A 154 -20.59 -1.08 0.38
N LEU A 155 -21.14 0.12 0.55
CA LEU A 155 -22.11 0.69 -0.39
C LEU A 155 -21.48 0.94 -1.76
N LEU A 156 -20.24 1.43 -1.78
CA LEU A 156 -19.49 1.65 -3.01
C LEU A 156 -19.18 0.32 -3.73
N ALA A 157 -18.89 -0.77 -3.01
CA ALA A 157 -18.64 -2.08 -3.61
C ALA A 157 -19.93 -2.77 -4.08
N ASN A 158 -21.00 -2.65 -3.30
CA ASN A 158 -22.29 -3.24 -3.61
C ASN A 158 -23.43 -2.44 -2.94
N PRO A 159 -24.42 -1.94 -3.70
CA PRO A 159 -24.70 -2.21 -5.11
C PRO A 159 -24.02 -1.25 -6.11
N LEU A 160 -23.33 -0.21 -5.67
CA LEU A 160 -22.95 0.90 -6.57
C LEU A 160 -21.83 0.57 -7.57
N LYS A 161 -21.00 -0.45 -7.29
CA LYS A 161 -19.85 -0.85 -8.13
C LYS A 161 -18.90 0.31 -8.47
N ALA A 162 -18.75 1.23 -7.54
CA ALA A 162 -17.92 2.44 -7.64
C ALA A 162 -16.80 2.47 -6.59
N ARG A 163 -16.52 1.34 -5.93
CA ARG A 163 -15.39 1.23 -4.99
C ARG A 163 -14.07 1.31 -5.74
N PHE A 164 -13.14 2.07 -5.18
CA PHE A 164 -11.76 2.13 -5.61
C PHE A 164 -10.82 1.71 -4.46
N HIS A 165 -9.54 1.57 -4.80
CA HIS A 165 -8.50 1.42 -3.80
C HIS A 165 -8.13 2.80 -3.23
N TYR A 166 -8.13 2.96 -1.91
CA TYR A 166 -7.83 4.24 -1.24
C TYR A 166 -6.63 4.14 -0.28
N GLY A 167 -5.72 3.19 -0.52
CA GLY A 167 -4.58 2.95 0.37
C GLY A 167 -4.95 2.09 1.58
N HIS A 168 -6.10 1.44 1.54
CA HIS A 168 -6.49 0.36 2.44
C HIS A 168 -5.62 -0.87 2.20
N PRO A 169 -5.59 -1.86 3.12
CA PRO A 169 -4.76 -3.04 3.00
C PRO A 169 -5.39 -4.09 2.06
N ASP A 170 -5.89 -3.62 0.91
CA ASP A 170 -6.54 -4.44 -0.11
C ASP A 170 -5.54 -5.43 -0.72
N VAL A 171 -6.09 -6.54 -1.21
CA VAL A 171 -5.33 -7.54 -1.97
C VAL A 171 -5.65 -7.41 -3.44
N PHE A 172 -4.62 -7.39 -4.28
CA PHE A 172 -4.69 -7.24 -5.73
C PHE A 172 -4.47 -8.58 -6.42
N ASP A 173 -5.18 -8.82 -7.52
CA ASP A 173 -4.74 -9.78 -8.53
C ASP A 173 -3.44 -9.23 -9.15
N ARG A 174 -2.34 -9.89 -8.82
CA ARG A 174 -1.01 -9.45 -9.20
C ARG A 174 -0.82 -9.48 -10.71
N LEU A 175 -1.29 -10.53 -11.39
CA LEU A 175 -1.10 -10.67 -12.83
C LEU A 175 -1.87 -9.58 -13.59
N PHE A 176 -3.09 -9.30 -13.12
CA PHE A 176 -3.90 -8.22 -13.68
C PHE A 176 -3.18 -6.85 -13.58
N HIS A 177 -2.70 -6.50 -12.38
CA HIS A 177 -2.11 -5.18 -12.12
C HIS A 177 -0.71 -5.01 -12.71
N LEU A 178 0.14 -6.04 -12.66
CA LEU A 178 1.50 -5.98 -13.23
C LEU A 178 1.49 -5.68 -14.72
N THR A 179 0.58 -6.31 -15.46
CA THR A 179 0.46 -6.14 -16.92
C THR A 179 -0.24 -4.83 -17.31
N ARG A 180 -0.70 -4.04 -16.34
CA ARG A 180 -1.52 -2.83 -16.55
C ARG A 180 -0.96 -1.57 -15.89
N GLY A 181 0.33 -1.54 -15.58
CA GLY A 181 1.00 -0.34 -15.06
C GLY A 181 1.14 -0.30 -13.53
N GLY A 182 0.99 -1.44 -12.85
CA GLY A 182 1.24 -1.59 -11.42
C GLY A 182 0.04 -1.31 -10.54
N VAL A 183 0.29 -1.24 -9.23
CA VAL A 183 -0.75 -0.95 -8.21
C VAL A 183 -0.79 0.52 -7.82
N ASN A 184 0.18 1.31 -8.27
CA ASN A 184 0.28 2.70 -7.84
C ASN A 184 0.94 3.58 -8.89
N LYS A 185 0.56 4.87 -8.95
CA LYS A 185 1.17 5.81 -9.89
C LYS A 185 1.39 7.17 -9.26
N ALA A 186 2.66 7.56 -9.14
CA ALA A 186 3.05 8.91 -8.78
C ALA A 186 2.72 9.87 -9.94
N SER A 187 1.79 10.80 -9.75
CA SER A 187 1.54 11.90 -10.68
C SER A 187 1.39 13.19 -9.89
N LYS A 188 2.14 14.23 -10.26
CA LYS A 188 2.07 15.55 -9.62
C LYS A 188 0.82 16.36 -10.02
N ILE A 189 0.16 15.98 -11.12
CA ILE A 189 -0.86 16.81 -11.79
C ILE A 189 -2.23 16.11 -11.81
N ILE A 190 -2.27 14.79 -12.00
CA ILE A 190 -3.51 14.08 -12.37
C ILE A 190 -4.13 13.34 -11.17
N ASN A 191 -3.32 12.86 -10.24
CA ASN A 191 -3.81 12.04 -9.12
C ASN A 191 -3.60 12.77 -7.80
N LEU A 192 -4.66 13.35 -7.24
CA LEU A 192 -4.66 13.94 -5.89
C LEU A 192 -4.29 12.90 -4.81
N SER A 193 -4.57 11.63 -5.10
CA SER A 193 -4.18 10.45 -4.32
C SER A 193 -3.63 9.38 -5.25
N GLU A 194 -2.39 8.97 -5.02
CA GLU A 194 -1.69 7.94 -5.79
C GLU A 194 -2.38 6.57 -5.74
N ASP A 195 -2.96 6.22 -4.58
CA ASP A 195 -3.60 4.93 -4.30
C ASP A 195 -4.88 4.70 -5.15
N ILE A 196 -5.57 5.77 -5.56
CA ILE A 196 -6.79 5.66 -6.39
C ILE A 196 -6.49 5.11 -7.78
N PHE A 197 -5.24 5.21 -8.25
CA PHE A 197 -4.86 4.79 -9.60
C PHE A 197 -5.21 3.33 -9.88
N ALA A 198 -4.92 2.40 -8.96
CA ALA A 198 -5.24 1.00 -9.18
C ALA A 198 -6.75 0.76 -9.26
N GLY A 199 -7.54 1.42 -8.40
CA GLY A 199 -8.99 1.34 -8.47
C GLY A 199 -9.52 1.84 -9.81
N PHE A 200 -9.09 3.03 -10.24
CA PHE A 200 -9.51 3.62 -11.50
C PHE A 200 -9.12 2.77 -12.72
N ASN A 201 -7.87 2.32 -12.77
CA ASN A 201 -7.37 1.46 -13.84
C ASN A 201 -8.09 0.11 -13.88
N SER A 202 -8.41 -0.45 -12.72
CA SER A 202 -9.23 -1.65 -12.60
C SER A 202 -10.60 -1.44 -13.25
N THR A 203 -11.33 -0.39 -12.87
CA THR A 203 -12.66 -0.10 -13.43
C THR A 203 -12.63 0.15 -14.94
N LEU A 204 -11.64 0.92 -15.44
CA LEU A 204 -11.47 1.17 -16.88
C LEU A 204 -11.18 -0.10 -17.69
N ARG A 205 -10.63 -1.13 -17.04
CA ARG A 205 -10.26 -2.41 -17.65
C ARG A 205 -11.27 -3.51 -17.35
N GLU A 206 -12.49 -3.13 -16.98
CA GLU A 206 -13.60 -4.02 -16.65
C GLU A 206 -13.31 -4.95 -15.45
N GLY A 207 -12.36 -4.58 -14.59
CA GLY A 207 -12.14 -5.21 -13.31
C GLY A 207 -13.28 -4.92 -12.32
N ASN A 208 -13.37 -5.73 -11.28
CA ASN A 208 -14.34 -5.57 -10.20
C ASN A 208 -13.62 -5.42 -8.86
N VAL A 209 -14.09 -4.49 -8.04
CA VAL A 209 -13.51 -4.17 -6.73
C VAL A 209 -14.54 -4.53 -5.67
N THR A 210 -14.26 -5.57 -4.89
CA THR A 210 -15.15 -6.07 -3.83
C THR A 210 -14.76 -5.52 -2.46
N HIS A 211 -15.59 -5.78 -1.44
CA HIS A 211 -15.31 -5.43 -0.05
C HIS A 211 -15.70 -6.59 0.88
N HIS A 212 -14.79 -6.99 1.77
CA HIS A 212 -14.94 -8.15 2.66
C HIS A 212 -14.64 -7.75 4.11
N GLU A 213 -15.58 -8.03 5.00
CA GLU A 213 -15.54 -7.55 6.40
C GLU A 213 -15.20 -8.64 7.43
N TYR A 214 -15.13 -9.90 7.02
CA TYR A 214 -14.78 -11.01 7.92
C TYR A 214 -13.29 -11.05 8.26
N ILE A 215 -12.47 -10.30 7.52
CA ILE A 215 -11.04 -10.11 7.74
C ILE A 215 -10.76 -8.60 7.86
N GLN A 216 -9.81 -8.24 8.71
CA GLN A 216 -9.43 -6.85 8.92
C GLN A 216 -7.93 -6.68 9.16
N VAL A 217 -7.45 -5.46 8.96
CA VAL A 217 -6.05 -5.08 9.25
C VAL A 217 -6.06 -3.87 10.17
N GLY A 218 -5.23 -3.92 11.21
CA GLY A 218 -5.05 -2.82 12.14
C GLY A 218 -4.22 -1.70 11.54
N LYS A 219 -4.55 -0.45 11.85
CA LYS A 219 -3.74 0.72 11.49
C LYS A 219 -3.55 1.66 12.66
N GLY A 220 -2.29 2.02 12.87
CA GLY A 220 -1.89 3.03 13.83
C GLY A 220 -2.07 4.42 13.23
N ARG A 221 -2.87 5.26 13.87
CA ARG A 221 -2.98 6.68 13.53
C ARG A 221 -2.40 7.52 14.65
N ASP A 222 -1.54 8.46 14.27
CA ASP A 222 -1.14 9.55 15.15
C ASP A 222 -2.32 10.53 15.26
N VAL A 223 -2.66 10.86 16.49
CA VAL A 223 -3.91 11.52 16.87
C VAL A 223 -3.65 12.85 17.59
N GLY A 224 -2.44 13.39 17.42
CA GLY A 224 -2.11 14.74 17.84
C GLY A 224 -2.97 15.80 17.14
N LEU A 225 -3.42 16.83 17.89
CA LEU A 225 -4.31 17.91 17.44
C LEU A 225 -3.89 18.57 16.11
N ASN A 226 -2.57 18.67 15.85
CA ASN A 226 -2.04 19.29 14.64
C ASN A 226 -2.34 18.51 13.35
N GLN A 227 -2.46 17.18 13.40
CA GLN A 227 -2.75 16.36 12.21
C GLN A 227 -4.25 16.34 11.86
N ILE A 228 -5.12 16.59 12.85
CA ILE A 228 -6.59 16.64 12.68
C ILE A 228 -7.01 17.77 11.74
N SER A 229 -6.30 18.91 11.82
CA SER A 229 -6.44 20.04 10.89
C SER A 229 -6.17 19.64 9.44
N LEU A 230 -5.13 18.83 9.21
CA LEU A 230 -4.65 18.46 7.89
C LEU A 230 -5.58 17.48 7.16
N LEU A 231 -6.22 16.54 7.88
CA LEU A 231 -7.21 15.64 7.30
C LEU A 231 -8.46 16.40 6.85
N LYS A 232 -8.95 17.35 7.66
CA LYS A 232 -10.07 18.24 7.29
C LYS A 232 -9.74 19.08 6.07
N LEU A 233 -8.54 19.65 6.01
CA LEU A 233 -8.07 20.41 4.85
C LEU A 233 -8.04 19.56 3.57
N LYS A 234 -7.59 18.30 3.66
CA LYS A 234 -7.51 17.41 2.50
C LYS A 234 -8.90 17.03 1.95
N LEU A 235 -9.84 16.69 2.83
CA LEU A 235 -11.24 16.44 2.48
C LEU A 235 -11.95 17.68 1.90
N LEU A 236 -11.72 18.86 2.50
CA LEU A 236 -12.31 20.11 2.02
C LEU A 236 -11.77 20.52 0.65
N MET A 237 -10.48 20.32 0.38
CA MET A 237 -9.89 20.56 -0.94
C MET A 237 -10.46 19.61 -2.00
N GLU A 238 -10.71 18.34 -1.64
CA GLU A 238 -11.29 17.35 -2.54
C GLU A 238 -12.75 17.66 -2.92
N MET A 239 -13.53 18.23 -1.98
CA MET A 239 -14.88 18.72 -2.25
C MET A 239 -14.89 20.03 -3.05
N ALA A 240 -13.90 20.90 -2.84
CA ALA A 240 -13.79 22.19 -3.54
C ALA A 240 -13.33 22.04 -5.01
N SER A 241 -12.57 20.98 -5.33
CA SER A 241 -12.12 20.68 -6.70
C SER A 241 -13.24 20.19 -7.64
N LYS A 242 -14.47 20.00 -7.14
CA LYS A 242 -15.65 19.62 -7.93
C LYS A 242 -16.59 20.80 -8.26
N ARG A 243 -16.08 22.03 -8.21
CA ARG A 243 -16.75 23.23 -8.75
C ARG A 243 -15.95 23.82 -9.89
#